data_AF-A0A7J8CYH8-F1
#
_entry.id   AF-A0A7J8CYH8-F1
#
_cell.length_a   1.000
_cell.length_b   1.000
_cell.length_c   1.000
_cell.angle_alpha   90.00
_cell.angle_beta   90.00
_cell.angle_gamma   90.00
#
_symmetry.space_group_name_H-M   'P 1'
#
loop_
_entity.id
_entity.type
_entity.pdbx_description
1 polymer ?
#
loop_
_entity_poly.entity_id
_entity_poly.type
_entity_poly.pdbx_seq_one_letter_code
_entity_poly.pdbx_strand_id
1 'polypeptide(L)'
;MKRNVRLGITMLVSVENLEEAGEHVSFWLQIRSKNSQNPNSEIVLLDVPVRAEAHVELRGSSFPAFLVVAAEEGNRENSSDSWGPKVEHTYELHNNGPSTVSGLHLSLHIPGQSQPSDLLYILDIQLQGGLRCSPESSPNLLKLDRGLPTPTPSPIYPAHHKRERRQVFLPGSKQPSSLQDPVLVSCHDSEPCTVVQCELQEMVRGQRAMVTVQAFLWLPSLRQRPLEQFVLQSHAWFNVSSLPYSVPALSLPSGEALVQTQLLRALEERDIPLWWVLVGVLGGLLLLTLLVLAMWKIGFFKRNRPPLEEDEEE
;
A
#
# COMPACT_ATOMS: atom_id res chain seq x y z
N MET A 1 -63.29 13.58 -25.86
CA MET A 1 -63.26 12.82 -24.59
C MET A 1 -64.65 12.88 -23.97
N LYS A 2 -65.21 11.76 -23.47
CA LYS A 2 -66.55 11.75 -22.84
C LYS A 2 -66.50 12.43 -21.46
N ARG A 3 -67.66 12.88 -20.95
CA ARG A 3 -67.77 13.49 -19.62
C ARG A 3 -67.36 12.50 -18.52
N ASN A 4 -66.69 13.00 -17.47
CA ASN A 4 -66.22 12.25 -16.30
C ASN A 4 -65.19 11.15 -16.57
N VAL A 5 -64.46 11.20 -17.69
CA VAL A 5 -63.34 10.31 -17.94
C VAL A 5 -62.08 10.86 -17.27
N ARG A 6 -61.32 10.00 -16.58
CA ARG A 6 -59.99 10.31 -16.03
C ARG A 6 -58.97 9.39 -16.68
N LEU A 7 -57.85 9.96 -17.12
CA LEU A 7 -56.74 9.24 -17.73
C LEU A 7 -55.46 9.62 -16.99
N GLY A 8 -54.69 8.62 -16.58
CA GLY A 8 -53.31 8.81 -16.13
C GLY A 8 -52.37 8.58 -17.31
N ILE A 9 -51.45 9.51 -17.54
CA ILE A 9 -50.43 9.38 -18.59
C ILE A 9 -49.08 9.41 -17.89
N THR A 10 -48.27 8.38 -18.15
CA THR A 10 -46.86 8.35 -17.75
C THR A 10 -46.02 8.56 -18.99
N MET A 11 -45.19 9.58 -18.97
CA MET A 11 -44.30 9.94 -20.08
C MET A 11 -42.86 9.93 -19.57
N LEU A 12 -41.99 9.18 -20.26
CA LEU A 12 -40.55 9.20 -20.01
C LEU A 12 -39.92 10.24 -20.93
N VAL A 13 -39.11 11.12 -20.36
CA VAL A 13 -38.40 12.18 -21.09
C VAL A 13 -36.93 12.11 -20.72
N SER A 14 -36.07 11.98 -21.73
CA SER A 14 -34.62 12.15 -21.57
C SER A 14 -34.29 13.62 -21.84
N VAL A 15 -33.64 14.27 -20.87
CA VAL A 15 -33.18 15.65 -21.01
C VAL A 15 -31.65 15.62 -21.04
N GLU A 16 -31.06 16.18 -22.09
CA GLU A 16 -29.62 16.20 -22.32
C GLU A 16 -29.12 17.65 -22.35
N ASN A 17 -27.80 17.84 -22.18
CA ASN A 17 -27.11 19.13 -22.28
C ASN A 17 -27.71 20.22 -21.38
N LEU A 18 -27.76 19.95 -20.07
CA LEU A 18 -28.29 20.87 -19.05
C LEU A 18 -27.27 21.87 -18.49
N GLU A 19 -26.09 21.98 -19.11
CA GLU A 19 -24.95 22.79 -18.63
C GLU A 19 -25.29 24.28 -18.45
N GLU A 20 -26.19 24.79 -19.30
CA GLU A 20 -26.65 26.18 -19.32
C GLU A 20 -28.13 26.34 -18.93
N ALA A 21 -28.78 25.27 -18.44
CA ALA A 21 -30.21 25.28 -18.15
C ALA A 21 -30.61 26.20 -16.97
N GLY A 22 -29.64 26.61 -16.15
CA GLY A 22 -29.87 27.41 -14.94
C GLY A 22 -30.31 26.54 -13.76
N GLU A 23 -31.12 27.11 -12.86
CA GLU A 23 -31.53 26.44 -11.62
C GLU A 23 -32.68 25.44 -11.81
N HIS A 24 -33.55 25.68 -12.78
CA HIS A 24 -34.74 24.86 -13.01
C HIS A 24 -35.13 24.80 -14.49
N VAL A 25 -35.69 23.67 -14.89
CA VAL A 25 -36.32 23.46 -16.20
C VAL A 25 -37.82 23.33 -16.01
N SER A 26 -38.59 24.16 -16.71
CA SER A 26 -40.05 24.20 -16.62
C SER A 26 -40.72 23.39 -17.73
N PHE A 27 -41.57 22.44 -17.36
CA PHE A 27 -42.43 21.71 -18.28
C PHE A 27 -43.84 22.29 -18.27
N TRP A 28 -44.41 22.50 -19.47
CA TRP A 28 -45.69 23.17 -19.66
C TRP A 28 -46.70 22.15 -20.18
N LEU A 29 -47.70 21.82 -19.38
CA LEU A 29 -48.71 20.83 -19.74
C LEU A 29 -50.06 21.52 -19.95
N GLN A 30 -50.69 21.25 -21.08
CA GLN A 30 -52.02 21.75 -21.39
C GLN A 30 -52.81 20.74 -22.21
N ILE A 31 -54.05 20.49 -21.81
CA ILE A 31 -54.99 19.68 -22.58
C ILE A 31 -55.74 20.60 -23.52
N ARG A 32 -55.75 20.25 -24.81
CA ARG A 32 -56.47 21.00 -25.85
C ARG A 32 -57.54 20.15 -26.51
N SER A 33 -58.66 20.77 -26.85
CA SER A 33 -59.77 20.17 -27.57
C SER A 33 -60.23 21.06 -28.72
N LYS A 34 -61.04 20.51 -29.63
CA LYS A 34 -61.59 21.23 -30.79
C LYS A 34 -62.97 21.85 -30.52
N ASN A 35 -63.37 21.97 -29.25
CA ASN A 35 -64.69 22.50 -28.90
C ASN A 35 -64.74 24.03 -29.12
N SER A 36 -65.90 24.56 -29.55
CA SER A 36 -66.09 26.01 -29.73
C SER A 36 -66.16 26.77 -28.41
N GLN A 37 -66.61 26.12 -27.33
CA GLN A 37 -66.70 26.66 -25.98
C GLN A 37 -65.71 25.92 -25.07
N ASN A 38 -64.89 26.69 -24.35
CA ASN A 38 -63.86 26.21 -23.42
C ASN A 38 -62.95 25.10 -24.00
N PRO A 39 -62.14 25.39 -25.03
CA PRO A 39 -61.35 24.38 -25.72
C PRO A 39 -60.17 23.83 -24.91
N ASN A 40 -59.63 24.61 -23.97
CA ASN A 40 -58.35 24.33 -23.33
C ASN A 40 -58.49 24.20 -21.82
N SER A 41 -57.68 23.32 -21.23
CA SER A 41 -57.49 23.31 -19.78
C SER A 41 -56.61 24.47 -19.31
N GLU A 42 -56.58 24.67 -18.00
CA GLU A 42 -55.53 25.42 -17.33
C GLU A 42 -54.16 24.84 -17.68
N ILE A 43 -53.16 25.72 -17.72
CA ILE A 43 -51.77 25.36 -17.97
C ILE A 43 -51.16 24.96 -16.63
N VAL A 44 -50.55 23.78 -16.59
CA VAL A 44 -49.79 23.32 -15.43
C VAL A 44 -48.30 23.49 -15.75
N LEU A 45 -47.62 24.23 -14.89
CA LEU A 45 -46.17 24.39 -14.91
C LEU A 45 -45.56 23.41 -13.91
N LEU A 46 -44.55 22.68 -14.35
CA LEU A 46 -43.78 21.77 -13.52
C LEU A 46 -42.31 22.17 -13.59
N ASP A 47 -41.83 22.80 -12.53
CA ASP A 47 -40.43 23.23 -12.42
C ASP A 47 -39.61 22.10 -11.78
N VAL A 48 -38.62 21.61 -12.54
CA VAL A 48 -37.71 20.55 -12.09
C VAL A 48 -36.35 21.18 -11.80
N PRO A 49 -35.85 21.10 -10.54
CA PRO A 49 -34.55 21.67 -10.20
C PRO A 49 -33.43 20.89 -10.86
N VAL A 50 -32.43 21.61 -11.36
CA VAL A 50 -31.22 21.04 -11.96
C VAL A 50 -30.04 21.30 -11.02
N ARG A 51 -29.23 20.27 -10.77
CA ARG A 51 -28.02 20.38 -9.96
C ARG A 51 -26.88 19.62 -10.61
N ALA A 52 -25.68 20.21 -10.57
CA ALA A 52 -24.47 19.55 -11.05
C ALA A 52 -23.89 18.66 -9.94
N GLU A 53 -23.50 17.44 -10.29
CA GLU A 53 -22.93 16.46 -9.36
C GLU A 53 -21.63 15.92 -9.94
N ALA A 54 -20.56 15.92 -9.15
CA ALA A 54 -19.30 15.33 -9.51
C ALA A 54 -18.87 14.34 -8.42
N HIS A 55 -18.11 13.31 -8.82
CA HIS A 55 -17.60 12.31 -7.90
C HIS A 55 -16.13 12.02 -8.24
N VAL A 56 -15.24 12.54 -7.40
CA VAL A 56 -13.80 12.34 -7.51
C VAL A 56 -13.37 11.39 -6.39
N GLU A 57 -12.62 10.36 -6.74
CA GLU A 57 -12.06 9.39 -5.82
C GLU A 57 -10.54 9.57 -5.75
N LEU A 58 -9.98 9.60 -4.53
CA LEU A 58 -8.55 9.57 -4.29
C LEU A 58 -8.16 8.18 -3.78
N ARG A 59 -7.26 7.52 -4.50
CA ARG A 59 -6.69 6.22 -4.13
C ARG A 59 -5.21 6.38 -3.84
N GLY A 60 -4.70 5.56 -2.92
CA GLY A 60 -3.29 5.54 -2.57
C GLY A 60 -2.75 4.11 -2.49
N SER A 61 -1.50 3.90 -2.89
CA SER A 61 -0.81 2.61 -2.75
C SER A 61 0.69 2.79 -2.51
N SER A 62 1.30 1.83 -1.84
CA SER A 62 2.74 1.78 -1.60
C SER A 62 3.38 0.63 -2.37
N PHE A 63 4.55 0.89 -2.94
CA PHE A 63 5.37 -0.12 -3.59
C PHE A 63 6.80 -0.05 -3.03
N PRO A 64 7.27 -1.09 -2.31
CA PRO A 64 6.52 -2.28 -1.88
C PRO A 64 5.55 -1.98 -0.71
N ALA A 65 4.53 -2.83 -0.54
CA ALA A 65 3.59 -2.71 0.60
C ALA A 65 4.22 -3.14 1.94
N PHE A 66 5.08 -4.17 1.88
CA PHE A 66 5.85 -4.68 3.00
C PHE A 66 7.31 -4.74 2.61
N LEU A 67 8.17 -4.37 3.54
CA LEU A 67 9.59 -4.36 3.31
C LEU A 67 10.30 -5.05 4.47
N VAL A 68 11.08 -6.07 4.14
CA VAL A 68 11.88 -6.80 5.11
C VAL A 68 13.32 -6.30 5.03
N VAL A 69 13.82 -5.76 6.14
CA VAL A 69 15.21 -5.32 6.25
C VAL A 69 15.92 -6.21 7.25
N ALA A 70 17.04 -6.80 6.82
CA ALA A 70 17.90 -7.58 7.70
C ALA A 70 18.47 -6.67 8.80
N ALA A 71 18.31 -7.10 10.05
CA ALA A 71 18.96 -6.46 11.17
C ALA A 71 20.44 -6.87 11.17
N GLU A 72 21.29 -6.18 10.40
CA GLU A 72 22.74 -6.37 10.53
C GLU A 72 23.18 -5.91 11.94
N GLU A 73 23.42 -6.87 12.83
CA GLU A 73 24.19 -6.67 14.07
C GLU A 73 25.68 -6.77 13.73
N GLY A 74 26.27 -5.66 13.25
CA GLY A 74 27.70 -5.64 12.98
C GLY A 74 28.23 -4.27 12.61
N ASN A 75 29.38 -3.91 13.19
CA ASN A 75 30.13 -2.69 12.88
C ASN A 75 30.79 -2.81 11.49
N ARG A 76 29.99 -2.94 10.42
CA ARG A 76 30.45 -2.81 9.04
C ARG A 76 30.44 -1.34 8.67
N GLU A 77 31.45 -0.65 9.18
CA GLU A 77 31.71 0.77 8.98
C GLU A 77 32.11 1.11 7.52
N ASN A 78 32.16 0.11 6.62
CA ASN A 78 32.75 0.21 5.29
C ASN A 78 31.81 -0.17 4.12
N SER A 79 30.49 -0.26 4.32
CA SER A 79 29.57 -0.33 3.18
C SER A 79 29.10 1.08 2.80
N SER A 80 29.56 1.57 1.65
CA SER A 80 29.22 2.86 1.04
C SER A 80 27.74 3.06 0.70
N ASP A 81 26.83 2.17 1.11
CA ASP A 81 25.39 2.30 0.93
C ASP A 81 24.74 2.70 2.26
N SER A 82 24.69 4.01 2.51
CA SER A 82 23.79 4.61 3.52
C SER A 82 22.31 4.52 3.13
N TRP A 83 22.05 4.16 1.87
CA TRP A 83 20.75 4.12 1.23
C TRP A 83 20.15 2.73 1.34
N GLY A 84 18.92 2.68 1.80
CA GLY A 84 18.12 1.47 1.88
C GLY A 84 17.34 1.20 0.59
N PRO A 85 16.44 0.22 0.61
CA PRO A 85 15.53 -0.08 -0.50
C PRO A 85 14.64 1.13 -0.84
N LYS A 86 14.24 1.20 -2.11
CA LYS A 86 13.31 2.20 -2.64
C LYS A 86 11.90 1.95 -2.13
N VAL A 87 11.21 3.02 -1.75
CA VAL A 87 9.80 3.05 -1.40
C VAL A 87 9.11 4.09 -2.26
N GLU A 88 8.03 3.69 -2.92
CA GLU A 88 7.23 4.56 -3.78
C GLU A 88 5.81 4.66 -3.23
N HIS A 89 5.34 5.87 -2.98
CA HIS A 89 3.94 6.13 -2.62
C HIS A 89 3.25 6.77 -3.81
N THR A 90 2.21 6.10 -4.30
CA THR A 90 1.47 6.49 -5.50
C THR A 90 0.05 6.89 -5.12
N TYR A 91 -0.37 8.07 -5.53
CA TYR A 91 -1.71 8.61 -5.32
C TYR A 91 -2.40 8.87 -6.66
N GLU A 92 -3.59 8.32 -6.86
CA GLU A 92 -4.39 8.43 -8.08
C GLU A 92 -5.70 9.17 -7.77
N LEU A 93 -5.94 10.27 -8.47
CA LEU A 93 -7.23 10.94 -8.53
C LEU A 93 -7.99 10.45 -9.76
N HIS A 94 -9.27 10.12 -9.57
CA HIS A 94 -10.14 9.69 -10.66
C HIS A 94 -11.52 10.35 -10.58
N ASN A 95 -11.94 11.02 -11.65
CA ASN A 95 -13.29 11.58 -11.77
C ASN A 95 -14.24 10.50 -12.33
N ASN A 96 -14.95 9.83 -11.44
CA ASN A 96 -16.01 8.85 -11.75
C ASN A 96 -17.38 9.50 -12.00
N GLY A 97 -17.53 10.79 -11.65
CA GLY A 97 -18.78 11.51 -11.74
C GLY A 97 -19.18 11.90 -13.17
N PRO A 98 -20.42 12.37 -13.36
CA PRO A 98 -20.89 12.81 -14.66
C PRO A 98 -20.30 14.19 -15.06
N SER A 99 -20.07 15.07 -14.09
CA SER A 99 -19.60 16.45 -14.30
C SER A 99 -18.08 16.61 -14.26
N THR A 100 -17.59 17.57 -15.03
CA THR A 100 -16.21 18.08 -14.94
C THR A 100 -16.01 18.90 -13.66
N VAL A 101 -14.83 18.80 -13.06
CA VAL A 101 -14.46 19.60 -11.88
C VAL A 101 -13.37 20.60 -12.22
N SER A 102 -13.39 21.75 -11.54
CA SER A 102 -12.41 22.83 -11.74
C SER A 102 -11.73 23.22 -10.43
N GLY A 103 -10.45 23.60 -10.55
CA GLY A 103 -9.58 23.99 -9.44
C GLY A 103 -9.52 22.94 -8.34
N LEU A 104 -9.02 21.76 -8.68
CA LEU A 104 -8.74 20.69 -7.73
C LEU A 104 -7.40 20.98 -7.06
N HIS A 105 -7.39 20.96 -5.72
CA HIS A 105 -6.17 21.10 -4.93
C HIS A 105 -5.94 19.83 -4.11
N LEU A 106 -4.72 19.28 -4.20
CA LEU A 106 -4.28 18.05 -3.56
C LEU A 106 -3.09 18.37 -2.66
N SER A 107 -3.17 18.00 -1.39
CA SER A 107 -2.09 18.15 -0.41
C SER A 107 -1.61 16.79 0.06
N LEU A 108 -0.33 16.49 -0.11
CA LEU A 108 0.32 15.27 0.37
C LEU A 108 1.21 15.60 1.56
N HIS A 109 1.04 14.86 2.65
CA HIS A 109 1.80 14.96 3.89
C HIS A 109 2.64 13.69 4.02
N ILE A 110 3.95 13.85 3.87
CA ILE A 110 4.92 12.76 3.91
C ILE A 110 5.76 12.92 5.19
N PRO A 111 5.90 11.86 6.01
CA PRO A 111 6.67 11.95 7.24
C PRO A 111 8.17 12.13 6.95
N GLY A 112 8.81 13.04 7.70
CA GLY A 112 10.20 13.44 7.52
C GLY A 112 10.35 14.70 6.68
N GLN A 113 11.52 15.34 6.80
CA GLN A 113 12.01 16.45 5.98
C GLN A 113 13.28 16.07 5.22
N SER A 114 13.55 14.76 5.06
CA SER A 114 14.78 14.23 4.49
C SER A 114 16.05 14.65 5.25
N GLN A 115 15.91 14.81 6.57
CA GLN A 115 17.03 15.04 7.49
C GLN A 115 17.77 13.71 7.78
N PRO A 116 19.03 13.75 8.25
CA PRO A 116 19.79 12.54 8.59
C PRO A 116 19.17 11.70 9.73
N SER A 117 18.28 12.30 10.52
CA SER A 117 17.52 11.66 11.59
C SER A 117 16.25 10.97 11.09
N ASP A 118 15.79 11.29 9.89
CA ASP A 118 14.53 10.77 9.37
C ASP A 118 14.72 9.35 8.84
N LEU A 119 13.62 8.61 8.76
CA LEU A 119 13.62 7.25 8.20
C LEU A 119 13.48 7.23 6.68
N LEU A 120 12.88 8.28 6.11
CA LEU A 120 12.62 8.42 4.68
C LEU A 120 13.41 9.59 4.12
N TYR A 121 14.04 9.35 2.98
CA TYR A 121 14.69 10.36 2.16
C TYR A 121 13.95 10.48 0.83
N ILE A 122 13.32 11.62 0.58
CA ILE A 122 12.57 11.87 -0.65
C ILE A 122 13.59 12.18 -1.76
N LEU A 123 13.41 11.60 -2.94
CA LEU A 123 14.26 11.84 -4.11
C LEU A 123 13.58 12.77 -5.11
N ASP A 124 12.39 12.36 -5.53
CA ASP A 124 11.71 12.93 -6.67
C ASP A 124 10.20 12.73 -6.55
N ILE A 125 9.45 13.61 -7.19
CA ILE A 125 7.99 13.61 -7.23
C ILE A 125 7.58 13.60 -8.70
N GLN A 126 7.13 12.45 -9.17
CA GLN A 126 6.71 12.27 -10.55
C GLN A 126 5.22 12.55 -10.70
N LEU A 127 4.88 13.39 -11.69
CA LEU A 127 3.53 13.88 -11.93
C LEU A 127 2.98 13.34 -13.25
N GLN A 128 1.71 12.95 -13.26
CA GLN A 128 0.98 12.53 -14.45
C GLN A 128 -0.41 13.17 -14.49
N GLY A 129 -0.93 13.43 -15.70
CA GLY A 129 -2.29 13.94 -15.87
C GLY A 129 -2.47 15.45 -15.68
N GLY A 130 -1.42 16.25 -15.92
CA GLY A 130 -1.51 17.72 -15.96
C GLY A 130 -1.44 18.42 -14.60
N LEU A 131 -1.19 17.67 -13.53
CA LEU A 131 -0.96 18.20 -12.18
C LEU A 131 0.29 19.09 -12.15
N ARG A 132 0.19 20.22 -11.45
CA ARG A 132 1.33 21.09 -11.14
C ARG A 132 1.54 21.10 -9.64
N CYS A 133 2.70 20.64 -9.19
CA CYS A 133 2.99 20.55 -7.77
C CYS A 133 4.17 21.44 -7.37
N SER A 134 4.03 22.08 -6.22
CA SER A 134 5.08 22.83 -5.53
C SER A 134 5.27 22.23 -4.14
N PRO A 135 6.42 21.59 -3.86
CA PRO A 135 6.74 21.14 -2.52
C PRO A 135 7.21 22.32 -1.66
N GLU A 136 6.78 22.38 -0.39
CA GLU A 136 7.21 23.46 0.54
C GLU A 136 8.71 23.41 0.86
N SER A 137 9.30 22.21 0.80
CA SER A 137 10.73 21.95 0.95
C SER A 137 11.25 21.24 -0.30
N SER A 138 12.47 21.57 -0.74
CA SER A 138 13.04 20.94 -1.94
C SER A 138 13.18 19.42 -1.75
N PRO A 139 12.62 18.57 -2.64
CA PRO A 139 12.58 17.12 -2.45
C PRO A 139 13.98 16.50 -2.29
N ASN A 140 14.97 17.03 -3.01
CA ASN A 140 16.33 16.49 -3.06
C ASN A 140 17.33 17.47 -2.44
N LEU A 141 17.30 17.62 -1.12
CA LEU A 141 18.21 18.51 -0.37
C LEU A 141 19.70 18.19 -0.59
N LEU A 142 20.04 16.97 -1.02
CA LEU A 142 21.42 16.49 -1.23
C LEU A 142 21.83 16.43 -2.71
N LYS A 143 20.99 16.87 -3.66
CA LYS A 143 21.26 16.88 -5.12
C LYS A 143 21.83 15.54 -5.64
N LEU A 144 21.22 14.42 -5.27
CA LEU A 144 21.59 13.12 -5.85
C LEU A 144 20.84 12.89 -7.16
N ASP A 145 21.55 12.95 -8.28
CA ASP A 145 21.10 12.42 -9.56
C ASP A 145 21.58 10.97 -9.69
N ARG A 146 20.74 9.99 -9.32
CA ARG A 146 20.97 8.60 -9.76
C ARG A 146 19.99 8.31 -10.88
N GLY A 147 20.53 8.27 -12.10
CA GLY A 147 19.76 8.04 -13.33
C GLY A 147 18.84 6.82 -13.24
N LEU A 148 17.66 6.99 -13.82
CA LEU A 148 16.65 5.96 -14.07
C LEU A 148 17.31 4.67 -14.60
N PRO A 149 17.22 3.52 -13.89
CA PRO A 149 17.70 2.27 -14.47
C PRO A 149 16.80 1.88 -15.64
N THR A 150 17.39 1.84 -16.83
CA THR A 150 16.83 1.19 -18.02
C THR A 150 16.52 -0.29 -17.69
N PRO A 151 15.37 -0.83 -18.10
CA PRO A 151 15.02 -2.23 -17.83
C PRO A 151 16.03 -3.15 -18.54
N THR A 152 16.91 -3.78 -17.76
CA THR A 152 17.87 -4.78 -18.23
C THR A 152 17.55 -6.11 -17.54
N PRO A 153 17.62 -7.26 -18.24
CA PRO A 153 16.93 -8.48 -17.82
C PRO A 153 17.53 -9.09 -16.55
N SER A 154 16.67 -9.74 -15.77
CA SER A 154 16.98 -10.48 -14.56
C SER A 154 18.19 -11.41 -14.73
N PRO A 155 19.17 -11.41 -13.79
CA PRO A 155 20.22 -12.43 -13.79
C PRO A 155 19.63 -13.79 -13.42
N ILE A 156 19.79 -14.75 -14.33
CA ILE A 156 19.55 -16.18 -14.11
C ILE A 156 20.57 -16.63 -13.06
N TYR A 157 20.13 -16.83 -11.81
CA TYR A 157 20.92 -17.59 -10.84
C TYR A 157 20.77 -19.09 -11.14
N PRO A 158 21.86 -19.87 -11.22
CA PRO A 158 21.77 -21.32 -11.33
C PRO A 158 21.19 -21.89 -10.05
N ALA A 159 19.96 -22.41 -10.13
CA ALA A 159 19.28 -23.09 -9.05
C ALA A 159 20.00 -24.42 -8.74
N HIS A 160 20.94 -24.39 -7.79
CA HIS A 160 21.41 -25.61 -7.14
C HIS A 160 20.26 -26.18 -6.30
N HIS A 161 19.64 -27.26 -6.79
CA HIS A 161 18.63 -28.02 -6.07
C HIS A 161 19.25 -28.66 -4.81
N LYS A 162 19.25 -27.93 -3.69
CA LYS A 162 19.50 -28.51 -2.37
C LYS A 162 18.19 -29.13 -1.90
N ARG A 163 18.11 -30.45 -2.05
CA ARG A 163 17.02 -31.35 -1.62
C ARG A 163 16.48 -30.96 -0.24
N GLU A 164 15.24 -30.45 -0.23
CA GLU A 164 14.50 -30.06 0.96
C GLU A 164 14.20 -31.30 1.82
N ARG A 165 14.78 -31.34 3.01
CA ARG A 165 14.54 -32.40 4.00
C ARG A 165 13.38 -31.94 4.88
N ARG A 166 12.22 -32.60 4.75
CA ARG A 166 11.08 -32.42 5.68
C ARG A 166 11.59 -32.55 7.13
N GLN A 167 11.53 -31.45 7.87
CA GLN A 167 11.69 -31.46 9.32
C GLN A 167 10.32 -31.53 9.97
N VAL A 168 10.21 -32.41 10.95
CA VAL A 168 9.01 -32.66 11.75
C VAL A 168 8.81 -31.46 12.67
N PHE A 169 7.62 -30.84 12.62
CA PHE A 169 7.17 -29.85 13.60
C PHE A 169 7.17 -30.50 14.99
N LEU A 170 8.09 -30.06 15.86
CA LEU A 170 8.01 -30.32 17.30
C LEU A 170 7.19 -29.18 17.94
N PRO A 171 6.04 -29.46 18.58
CA PRO A 171 5.25 -28.44 19.23
C PRO A 171 5.84 -28.13 20.62
N GLY A 172 6.28 -26.88 20.80
CA GLY A 172 6.46 -26.29 22.13
C GLY A 172 7.88 -25.88 22.48
N SER A 173 8.20 -24.61 22.21
CA SER A 173 9.00 -23.81 23.14
C SER A 173 8.55 -22.35 23.10
N LYS A 174 7.71 -22.00 24.08
CA LYS A 174 7.57 -20.69 24.73
C LYS A 174 7.95 -19.49 23.86
N GLN A 175 6.95 -19.00 23.14
CA GLN A 175 6.87 -17.64 22.63
C GLN A 175 7.00 -16.67 23.83
N PRO A 176 8.04 -15.83 23.91
CA PRO A 176 8.00 -14.69 24.81
C PRO A 176 7.01 -13.70 24.18
N SER A 177 5.84 -13.62 24.81
CA SER A 177 4.85 -12.57 24.61
C SER A 177 5.46 -11.20 24.90
N SER A 178 5.86 -10.51 23.84
CA SER A 178 5.75 -9.06 23.68
C SER A 178 5.98 -8.75 22.19
N LEU A 179 4.95 -8.92 21.37
CA LEU A 179 4.89 -8.18 20.12
C LEU A 179 4.79 -6.71 20.54
N GLN A 180 5.92 -6.00 20.51
CA GLN A 180 5.89 -4.55 20.62
C GLN A 180 4.98 -4.04 19.50
N ASP A 181 3.99 -3.22 19.85
CA ASP A 181 3.13 -2.61 18.84
C ASP A 181 4.02 -1.84 17.85
N PRO A 182 3.76 -1.95 16.53
CA PRO A 182 4.59 -1.30 15.53
C PRO A 182 4.53 0.23 15.72
N VAL A 183 5.70 0.86 15.68
CA VAL A 183 5.84 2.31 15.80
C VAL A 183 5.29 2.96 14.54
N LEU A 184 4.18 3.68 14.68
CA LEU A 184 3.58 4.45 13.60
C LEU A 184 4.35 5.76 13.40
N VAL A 185 4.90 5.94 12.20
CA VAL A 185 5.60 7.17 11.79
C VAL A 185 4.66 7.92 10.85
N SER A 186 4.15 9.05 11.31
CA SER A 186 3.06 9.76 10.63
C SER A 186 3.15 11.25 10.84
N CYS A 187 2.54 12.02 9.95
CA CYS A 187 2.43 13.47 10.10
C CYS A 187 1.38 13.88 11.13
N HIS A 188 1.66 13.64 12.41
CA HIS A 188 0.92 14.22 13.54
C HIS A 188 1.78 15.30 14.21
N ASP A 189 1.13 16.26 14.87
CA ASP A 189 1.58 17.60 15.35
C ASP A 189 3.01 17.78 15.92
N SER A 190 3.81 16.73 16.12
CA SER A 190 5.15 16.78 16.71
C SER A 190 6.29 16.23 15.83
N GLU A 191 6.00 15.64 14.66
CA GLU A 191 7.04 15.15 13.73
C GLU A 191 7.21 16.08 12.51
N PRO A 192 8.46 16.33 12.05
CA PRO A 192 8.70 17.15 10.87
C PRO A 192 8.12 16.46 9.62
N CYS A 193 7.31 17.18 8.83
CA CYS A 193 6.72 16.65 7.61
C CYS A 193 6.98 17.52 6.39
N THR A 194 7.15 16.86 5.25
CA THR A 194 7.20 17.49 3.93
C THR A 194 5.79 17.55 3.35
N VAL A 195 5.32 18.76 3.11
CA VAL A 195 4.03 19.03 2.46
C VAL A 195 4.25 19.29 0.97
N VAL A 196 3.51 18.58 0.13
CA VAL A 196 3.50 18.76 -1.33
C VAL A 196 2.11 19.24 -1.74
N GLN A 197 2.03 20.45 -2.26
CA GLN A 197 0.79 21.05 -2.73
C GLN A 197 0.72 20.91 -4.25
N CYS A 198 -0.40 20.43 -4.75
CA CYS A 198 -0.63 20.14 -6.16
C CYS A 198 -1.95 20.77 -6.61
N GLU A 199 -1.92 21.41 -7.78
CA GLU A 199 -3.09 22.02 -8.39
C GLU A 199 -3.37 21.43 -9.77
N LEU A 200 -4.66 21.22 -10.06
CA LEU A 200 -5.17 20.81 -11.36
C LEU A 200 -6.34 21.72 -11.75
N GLN A 201 -6.20 22.40 -12.89
CA GLN A 201 -7.17 23.41 -13.32
C GLN A 201 -8.52 22.81 -13.67
N GLU A 202 -8.52 21.70 -14.41
CA GLU A 202 -9.73 21.06 -14.90
C GLU A 202 -9.52 19.55 -14.98
N MET A 203 -10.53 18.79 -14.58
CA MET A 203 -10.53 17.33 -14.64
C MET A 203 -11.86 16.81 -15.19
N VAL A 204 -11.80 16.35 -16.43
CA VAL A 204 -12.95 15.88 -17.20
C VAL A 204 -13.43 14.53 -16.66
N ARG A 205 -14.70 14.20 -16.92
CA ARG A 205 -15.26 12.87 -16.65
C ARG A 205 -14.34 11.76 -17.18
N GLY A 206 -14.02 10.80 -16.31
CA GLY A 206 -13.19 9.65 -16.63
C GLY A 206 -11.68 9.92 -16.69
N GLN A 207 -11.24 11.18 -16.53
CA GLN A 207 -9.82 11.51 -16.46
C GLN A 207 -9.18 10.95 -15.19
N ARG A 208 -7.87 10.72 -15.25
CA ARG A 208 -7.03 10.28 -14.13
C ARG A 208 -5.80 11.15 -14.03
N ALA A 209 -5.39 11.45 -12.82
CA ALA A 209 -4.16 12.18 -12.54
C ALA A 209 -3.44 11.50 -11.38
N MET A 210 -2.11 11.39 -11.46
CA MET A 210 -1.33 10.60 -10.52
C MET A 210 -0.12 11.38 -10.01
N VAL A 211 0.17 11.22 -8.71
CA VAL A 211 1.38 11.72 -8.06
C VAL A 211 2.13 10.53 -7.47
N THR A 212 3.40 10.43 -7.80
CA THR A 212 4.30 9.34 -7.39
C THR A 212 5.46 9.92 -6.62
N VAL A 213 5.49 9.69 -5.31
CA VAL A 213 6.57 10.12 -4.43
C VAL A 213 7.59 8.99 -4.35
N GLN A 214 8.81 9.26 -4.80
CA GLN A 214 9.91 8.31 -4.74
C GLN A 214 10.81 8.64 -3.56
N ALA A 215 11.03 7.67 -2.69
CA ALA A 215 11.88 7.80 -1.53
C ALA A 215 12.80 6.58 -1.34
N PHE A 216 13.87 6.76 -0.59
CA PHE A 216 14.69 5.66 -0.05
C PHE A 216 14.57 5.62 1.45
N LEU A 217 14.69 4.42 2.03
CA LEU A 217 14.90 4.31 3.46
C LEU A 217 16.31 4.76 3.84
N TRP A 218 16.42 5.46 4.96
CA TRP A 218 17.69 5.85 5.54
C TRP A 218 18.16 4.78 6.54
N LEU A 219 19.10 3.94 6.11
CA LEU A 219 19.60 2.81 6.93
C LEU A 219 20.22 3.24 8.26
N PRO A 220 20.96 4.37 8.37
CA PRO A 220 21.54 4.80 9.64
C PRO A 220 20.51 5.04 10.74
N SER A 221 19.39 5.72 10.44
CA SER A 221 18.30 5.94 11.40
C SER A 221 17.66 4.62 11.83
N LEU A 222 17.48 3.70 10.89
CA LEU A 222 16.90 2.40 11.19
C LEU A 222 17.81 1.50 12.04
N ARG A 223 19.14 1.58 11.86
CA ARG A 223 20.11 0.83 12.67
C ARG A 223 20.13 1.26 14.13
N GLN A 224 19.78 2.51 14.44
CA GLN A 224 19.69 3.00 15.83
C GLN A 224 18.57 2.31 16.63
N ARG A 225 17.55 1.76 15.96
CA ARG A 225 16.39 1.12 16.60
C ARG A 225 16.16 -0.29 16.06
N PRO A 226 17.03 -1.26 16.38
CA PRO A 226 17.08 -2.53 15.68
C PRO A 226 15.93 -3.50 15.97
N LEU A 227 15.25 -3.31 17.10
CA LEU A 227 14.18 -4.17 17.62
C LEU A 227 12.76 -3.63 17.34
N GLU A 228 12.65 -2.40 16.84
CA GLU A 228 11.37 -1.76 16.55
C GLU A 228 10.88 -2.13 15.14
N GLN A 229 9.58 -2.38 15.01
CA GLN A 229 8.90 -2.46 13.72
C GLN A 229 8.29 -1.10 13.42
N PHE A 230 8.38 -0.64 12.17
CA PHE A 230 7.89 0.68 11.78
C PHE A 230 6.76 0.56 10.77
N VAL A 231 5.76 1.43 10.89
CA VAL A 231 4.74 1.64 9.85
C VAL A 231 4.89 3.08 9.37
N LEU A 232 5.32 3.24 8.13
CA LEU A 232 5.47 4.54 7.51
C LEU A 232 4.12 4.92 6.90
N GLN A 233 3.49 5.97 7.41
CA GLN A 233 2.19 6.44 6.96
C GLN A 233 2.26 7.83 6.35
N SER A 234 1.81 7.94 5.11
CA SER A 234 1.63 9.20 4.40
C SER A 234 0.14 9.46 4.17
N HIS A 235 -0.25 10.73 4.25
CA HIS A 235 -1.63 11.16 4.15
C HIS A 235 -1.79 12.11 2.98
N ALA A 236 -2.84 11.93 2.19
CA ALA A 236 -3.18 12.82 1.10
C ALA A 236 -4.63 13.25 1.25
N TRP A 237 -4.88 14.53 0.99
CA TRP A 237 -6.21 15.12 1.02
C TRP A 237 -6.45 15.93 -0.24
N PHE A 238 -7.67 15.95 -0.74
CA PHE A 238 -8.05 16.79 -1.87
C PHE A 238 -9.37 17.51 -1.64
N ASN A 239 -9.49 18.67 -2.27
CA ASN A 239 -10.74 19.40 -2.44
C ASN A 239 -10.90 19.92 -3.86
N VAL A 240 -12.15 20.15 -4.22
CA VAL A 240 -12.54 20.81 -5.47
C VAL A 240 -13.12 22.18 -5.15
N SER A 241 -12.72 23.20 -5.89
CA SER A 241 -13.18 24.58 -5.67
C SER A 241 -14.50 24.91 -6.38
N SER A 242 -14.70 24.44 -7.61
CA SER A 242 -15.93 24.71 -8.35
C SER A 242 -16.23 23.69 -9.44
N LEU A 243 -17.47 23.74 -9.97
CA LEU A 243 -17.87 23.06 -11.20
C LEU A 243 -18.12 24.13 -12.28
N PRO A 244 -17.64 23.95 -13.53
CA PRO A 244 -17.67 24.98 -14.57
C PRO A 244 -19.04 25.07 -15.29
N TYR A 245 -20.14 25.00 -14.56
CA TYR A 245 -21.50 25.02 -15.11
C TYR A 245 -22.32 26.18 -14.53
N SER A 246 -23.32 26.66 -15.29
CA SER A 246 -24.25 27.70 -14.83
C SER A 246 -25.27 27.18 -13.81
N VAL A 247 -25.29 25.87 -13.58
CA VAL A 247 -26.17 25.14 -12.67
C VAL A 247 -25.52 25.07 -11.28
N PRO A 248 -26.29 25.22 -10.19
CA PRO A 248 -25.74 25.08 -8.84
C PRO A 248 -25.18 23.67 -8.59
N ALA A 249 -24.01 23.61 -7.94
CA ALA A 249 -23.42 22.35 -7.49
C ALA A 249 -24.25 21.75 -6.35
N LEU A 250 -24.49 20.44 -6.40
CA LEU A 250 -25.12 19.69 -5.31
C LEU A 250 -24.17 19.62 -4.10
N SER A 251 -22.90 19.31 -4.36
CA SER A 251 -21.82 19.28 -3.39
C SER A 251 -20.48 19.36 -4.12
N LEU A 252 -19.46 19.88 -3.43
CA LEU A 252 -18.09 19.91 -3.93
C LEU A 252 -17.35 18.65 -3.46
N PRO A 253 -16.74 17.86 -4.37
CA PRO A 253 -15.99 16.67 -3.98
C PRO A 253 -14.80 17.00 -3.08
N SER A 254 -14.65 16.21 -2.04
CA SER A 254 -13.47 16.18 -1.19
C SER A 254 -13.25 14.77 -0.66
N GLY A 255 -12.03 14.48 -0.24
CA GLY A 255 -11.71 13.16 0.30
C GLY A 255 -10.25 13.05 0.69
N GLU A 256 -9.91 11.91 1.26
CA GLU A 256 -8.57 11.63 1.76
C GLU A 256 -8.16 10.19 1.48
N ALA A 257 -6.86 9.94 1.45
CA ALA A 257 -6.28 8.61 1.32
C ALA A 257 -5.05 8.48 2.23
N LEU A 258 -4.95 7.33 2.87
CA LEU A 258 -3.82 6.94 3.70
C LEU A 258 -3.05 5.83 3.00
N VAL A 259 -1.73 5.99 2.91
CA VAL A 259 -0.83 4.99 2.34
C VAL A 259 0.14 4.56 3.43
N GLN A 260 0.28 3.25 3.59
CA GLN A 260 1.13 2.66 4.61
C GLN A 260 2.18 1.74 3.98
N THR A 261 3.38 1.77 4.52
CA THR A 261 4.44 0.82 4.20
C THR A 261 4.92 0.17 5.50
N GLN A 262 4.78 -1.15 5.58
CA GLN A 262 5.17 -1.89 6.78
C GLN A 262 6.63 -2.32 6.69
N LEU A 263 7.42 -1.93 7.68
CA LEU A 263 8.82 -2.27 7.79
C LEU A 263 9.00 -3.37 8.82
N LEU A 264 9.35 -4.55 8.33
CA LEU A 264 9.59 -5.75 9.13
C LEU A 264 11.09 -5.95 9.29
N ARG A 265 11.55 -6.09 10.53
CA ARG A 265 12.93 -6.42 10.84
C ARG A 265 13.05 -7.94 10.91
N ALA A 266 13.86 -8.52 10.01
CA ALA A 266 14.27 -9.92 10.15
C ALA A 266 15.56 -9.94 10.98
N LEU A 267 15.52 -10.63 12.11
CA LEU A 267 16.75 -10.99 12.82
C LEU A 267 17.46 -12.02 11.95
N GLU A 268 18.66 -11.68 11.48
CA GLU A 268 19.54 -12.66 10.83
C GLU A 268 19.76 -13.79 11.84
N GLU A 269 19.52 -15.04 11.43
CA GLU A 269 19.77 -16.19 12.29
C GLU A 269 21.24 -16.15 12.71
N ARG A 270 21.48 -15.92 14.00
CA ARG A 270 22.81 -15.77 14.57
C ARG A 270 23.65 -16.96 14.14
N ASP A 271 24.74 -16.70 13.41
CA ASP A 271 25.69 -17.73 13.02
C ASP A 271 26.13 -18.48 14.28
N ILE A 272 25.75 -19.75 14.41
CA ILE A 272 26.10 -20.58 15.56
C ILE A 272 27.63 -20.72 15.55
N PRO A 273 28.35 -20.24 16.58
CA PRO A 273 29.80 -20.33 16.57
C PRO A 273 30.22 -21.78 16.45
N LEU A 274 31.11 -22.08 15.49
CA LEU A 274 31.57 -23.44 15.18
C LEU A 274 32.10 -24.20 16.40
N TRP A 275 32.60 -23.48 17.41
CA TRP A 275 33.02 -24.05 18.68
C TRP A 275 31.89 -24.76 19.44
N TRP A 276 30.65 -24.24 19.42
CA TRP A 276 29.51 -24.89 20.04
C TRP A 276 29.16 -26.22 19.36
N VAL A 277 29.29 -26.26 18.03
CA VAL A 277 29.15 -27.50 17.26
C VAL A 277 30.25 -28.49 17.65
N LEU A 278 31.50 -28.03 17.77
CA LEU A 278 32.62 -28.87 18.18
C LEU A 278 32.43 -29.45 19.58
N VAL A 279 31.99 -28.63 20.55
CA VAL A 279 31.68 -29.07 21.92
C VAL A 279 30.53 -30.08 21.92
N GLY A 280 29.48 -29.85 21.13
CA GLY A 280 28.36 -30.78 20.99
C GLY A 280 28.79 -32.14 20.45
N VAL A 281 29.66 -32.17 19.43
CA VAL A 281 30.20 -33.41 18.86
C VAL A 281 31.08 -34.15 19.88
N LEU A 282 31.97 -33.42 20.57
CA LEU A 282 32.88 -34.02 21.56
C LEU A 282 32.11 -34.60 22.75
N GLY A 283 31.10 -33.86 23.24
CA GLY A 283 30.20 -34.32 24.29
C GLY A 283 29.35 -35.52 23.88
N GLY A 284 28.82 -35.51 22.65
CA GLY A 284 28.05 -36.63 22.10
C GLY A 284 28.90 -37.90 21.97
N LEU A 285 30.16 -37.77 21.51
CA LEU A 285 31.08 -38.91 21.42
C LEU A 285 31.39 -39.49 22.82
N LEU A 286 31.62 -38.63 23.81
CA LEU A 286 31.92 -39.04 25.18
C LEU A 286 30.71 -39.73 25.85
N LEU A 287 29.50 -39.23 25.62
CA LEU A 287 28.28 -39.89 26.08
C LEU A 287 28.12 -41.28 25.43
N LEU A 288 28.38 -41.36 24.13
CA LEU A 288 28.26 -42.60 23.37
C LEU A 288 29.27 -43.65 23.86
N THR A 289 30.51 -43.27 24.15
CA THR A 289 31.51 -44.21 24.70
C THR A 289 31.11 -44.71 26.08
N LEU A 290 30.58 -43.85 26.96
CA LEU A 290 30.06 -44.25 28.27
C LEU A 290 28.89 -45.23 28.14
N LEU A 291 27.97 -45.01 27.21
CA LEU A 291 26.85 -45.92 26.95
C LEU A 291 27.33 -47.29 26.46
N VAL A 292 28.29 -47.32 25.54
CA VAL A 292 28.88 -48.58 25.05
C VAL A 292 29.56 -49.34 26.21
N LEU A 293 30.28 -48.64 27.09
CA LEU A 293 30.91 -49.26 28.27
C LEU A 293 29.87 -49.79 29.27
N ALA A 294 28.78 -49.05 29.51
CA ALA A 294 27.70 -49.50 30.36
C ALA A 294 27.02 -50.76 29.78
N MET A 295 26.68 -50.75 28.49
CA MET A 295 26.12 -51.91 27.79
C MET A 295 27.07 -53.11 27.78
N TRP A 296 28.38 -52.86 27.65
CA TRP A 296 29.39 -53.91 27.73
C TRP A 296 29.47 -54.52 29.13
N LYS A 297 29.44 -53.69 30.18
CA LYS A 297 29.42 -54.15 31.58
C LYS A 297 28.14 -54.89 31.96
N ILE A 298 27.01 -54.53 31.37
CA ILE A 298 25.72 -55.23 31.54
C ILE A 298 25.67 -56.55 30.75
N GLY A 299 26.70 -56.85 29.94
CA GLY A 299 26.85 -58.15 29.26
C GLY A 299 26.08 -58.26 27.94
N PHE A 300 25.58 -57.15 27.40
CA PHE A 300 24.79 -57.13 26.17
C PHE A 300 25.54 -57.67 24.92
N PHE A 301 26.87 -57.53 24.88
CA PHE A 301 27.69 -57.97 23.75
C PHE A 301 28.20 -59.42 23.84
N LYS A 302 27.85 -60.18 24.88
CA LYS A 302 28.18 -61.61 24.97
C LYS A 302 27.13 -62.43 24.20
N ARG A 303 27.30 -62.62 22.89
CA ARG A 303 26.56 -63.65 22.15
C ARG A 303 27.33 -64.97 22.18
N ASN A 304 26.71 -66.01 22.71
CA ASN A 304 27.12 -67.40 22.49
C ASN A 304 26.95 -67.72 21.01
N ARG A 305 28.04 -67.98 20.29
CA ARG A 305 27.97 -68.65 18.99
C ARG A 305 27.88 -70.17 19.26
N PRO A 306 26.96 -70.91 18.61
CA PRO A 306 26.98 -72.36 18.67
C PRO A 306 28.26 -72.88 17.97
N PRO A 307 28.88 -73.96 18.47
CA PRO A 307 30.12 -74.49 17.90
C PRO A 307 29.89 -75.05 16.50
N LEU A 308 30.85 -74.80 15.61
CA LEU A 308 31.03 -75.52 14.36
C LEU A 308 31.54 -76.93 14.70
N GLU A 309 30.83 -77.95 14.22
CA GLU A 309 31.27 -79.35 14.25
C GLU A 309 32.27 -79.57 13.10
N GLU A 310 33.50 -79.94 13.47
CA GLU A 310 34.56 -80.63 12.69
C GLU A 310 35.26 -81.51 13.77
N ASP A 311 35.48 -82.81 13.70
CA ASP A 311 35.28 -83.89 12.72
C ASP A 311 35.37 -85.21 13.52
N GLU A 312 34.62 -86.27 13.16
CA GLU A 312 35.03 -87.66 13.43
C GLU A 312 34.63 -88.55 12.23
N GLU A 313 35.54 -88.75 11.29
CA GLU A 313 35.61 -89.97 10.47
C GLU A 313 36.74 -90.85 11.03
N GLU A 314 36.35 -91.97 11.67
CA GLU A 314 36.96 -93.29 11.48
C GLU A 314 36.07 -94.11 10.54
#